data_AF-A0A3G7Y6V0-F1
#
_entry.id   AF-A0A3G7Y6V0-F1
#
_cell.length_a   1.000
_cell.length_b   1.000
_cell.length_c   1.000
_cell.angle_alpha   90.00
_cell.angle_beta   90.00
_cell.angle_gamma   90.00
#
_symmetry.space_group_name_H-M   'P 1'
#
loop_
_entity.id
_entity.type
_entity.pdbx_description
1 polymer ?
#
loop_
_entity_poly.entity_id
_entity_poly.type
_entity_poly.pdbx_seq_one_letter_code
_entity_poly.pdbx_strand_id
1 'polypeptide(L)'
;MKVESFNDVQQVQPADKPSVNSVEAPTRSLGLDDIAQIFNEEVALNAQALGRRAIGVKVSPVAELAQLYEQLGHPGQATLETVVRRLRFELLRKPTVEKLVSLAGSDPARAFVVLQFIANEAQTSGLTVEEGLARGALRALKQDFGGHIQAGLNIALALKEASADPQERQDVRALYYASVVVRQSLALMLQTLLKMYGLTDFPKGVDLMTQALNGDIAAHTQSVPTEKLRLLLKGLAQCRELRSVLGNCDALIRRLNVDLDAVDLLQRFLGYASTGIDAAEVQSLASEFGGTLLAARLRSLNELAAEVKSLPKAWWLDAQSQASAVKAFKDVMVEWAREERGHQTLPGETRTYG
;
A
#
# COMPACT_ATOMS: atom_id res chain seq x y z
N MET A 1 -66.60 44.63 3.42
CA MET A 1 -67.13 44.46 4.79
C MET A 1 -65.96 44.12 5.69
N LYS A 2 -65.68 44.98 6.69
CA LYS A 2 -64.73 44.76 7.81
C LYS A 2 -65.39 43.89 8.87
N VAL A 3 -64.64 43.04 9.58
CA VAL A 3 -64.64 42.80 11.06
C VAL A 3 -63.33 42.02 11.34
N GLU A 4 -62.24 42.58 11.84
CA GLU A 4 -61.86 42.97 13.23
C GLU A 4 -62.02 41.88 14.32
N SER A 5 -60.90 41.58 14.97
CA SER A 5 -60.72 40.71 16.14
C SER A 5 -61.33 41.33 17.41
N PHE A 6 -61.57 40.53 18.47
CA PHE A 6 -61.07 40.74 19.85
C PHE A 6 -61.66 39.70 20.84
N ASN A 7 -60.76 39.14 21.67
CA ASN A 7 -60.83 38.75 23.09
C ASN A 7 -62.15 38.31 23.76
N ASP A 8 -62.12 37.23 24.58
CA ASP A 8 -61.79 37.37 26.01
C ASP A 8 -61.62 36.03 26.75
N VAL A 9 -60.87 36.11 27.85
CA VAL A 9 -60.34 35.05 28.73
C VAL A 9 -61.12 35.01 30.05
N GLN A 10 -61.29 33.82 30.66
CA GLN A 10 -61.10 33.49 32.11
C GLN A 10 -61.81 32.16 32.46
N GLN A 11 -61.12 31.08 32.83
CA GLN A 11 -60.42 30.71 34.09
C GLN A 11 -61.22 29.61 34.83
N VAL A 12 -60.64 28.43 35.07
CA VAL A 12 -60.79 27.64 36.32
C VAL A 12 -59.55 26.71 36.49
N GLN A 13 -59.06 26.60 37.73
CA GLN A 13 -57.86 25.90 38.22
C GLN A 13 -58.00 24.36 38.39
N PRO A 14 -56.88 23.61 38.62
CA PRO A 14 -56.82 22.15 38.48
C PRO A 14 -56.84 21.37 39.81
N ALA A 15 -57.24 20.09 39.77
CA ALA A 15 -56.98 19.11 40.83
C ALA A 15 -56.73 17.69 40.26
N ASP A 16 -55.68 17.08 40.82
CA ASP A 16 -55.31 15.66 41.02
C ASP A 16 -55.20 14.64 39.87
N LYS A 17 -54.02 14.00 39.83
CA LYS A 17 -53.65 12.83 39.02
C LYS A 17 -53.51 11.58 39.91
N PRO A 18 -53.88 10.37 39.45
CA PRO A 18 -53.36 9.12 39.99
C PRO A 18 -52.25 8.49 39.13
N SER A 19 -51.53 7.57 39.77
CA SER A 19 -50.23 6.98 39.44
C SER A 19 -50.24 5.83 38.42
N VAL A 20 -49.09 5.64 37.75
CA VAL A 20 -48.69 4.37 37.12
C VAL A 20 -47.20 4.11 37.37
N ASN A 21 -46.91 2.88 37.81
CA ASN A 21 -45.60 2.37 38.24
C ASN A 21 -44.55 2.33 37.11
N SER A 22 -43.32 2.76 37.42
CA SER A 22 -42.14 2.58 36.56
C SER A 22 -41.23 1.49 37.14
N VAL A 23 -40.83 0.54 36.29
CA VAL A 23 -39.86 -0.52 36.58
C VAL A 23 -38.46 0.07 36.60
N GLU A 24 -37.68 -0.25 37.65
CA GLU A 24 -36.30 0.20 37.88
C GLU A 24 -35.34 -0.29 36.80
N ALA A 25 -34.51 0.63 36.29
CA ALA A 25 -33.33 0.32 35.50
C ALA A 25 -32.16 -0.07 36.42
N PRO A 26 -31.29 -1.03 36.02
CA PRO A 26 -30.17 -1.45 36.87
C PRO A 26 -29.18 -0.31 37.05
N THR A 27 -28.77 -0.14 38.30
CA THR A 27 -27.75 0.79 38.79
C THR A 27 -26.45 0.65 37.99
N ARG A 28 -25.96 1.77 37.45
CA ARG A 28 -24.61 1.88 36.87
C ARG A 28 -23.60 1.48 37.93
N SER A 29 -22.76 0.51 37.60
CA SER A 29 -21.70 -0.01 38.45
C SER A 29 -20.61 1.05 38.67
N LEU A 30 -20.45 1.48 39.92
CA LEU A 30 -19.36 2.35 40.41
C LEU A 30 -17.95 1.88 40.01
N GLY A 31 -17.74 0.59 39.69
CA GLY A 31 -16.43 0.04 39.36
C GLY A 31 -15.89 0.35 37.95
N LEU A 32 -16.70 0.80 36.99
CA LEU A 32 -16.21 1.12 35.63
C LEU A 32 -15.62 2.54 35.55
N ASP A 33 -16.18 3.48 36.31
CA ASP A 33 -15.67 4.84 36.37
C ASP A 33 -14.34 4.91 37.14
N ASP A 34 -14.18 4.07 38.18
CA ASP A 34 -12.90 3.92 38.90
C ASP A 34 -11.77 3.37 38.00
N ILE A 35 -12.06 2.41 37.12
CA ILE A 35 -11.06 1.87 36.18
C ILE A 35 -10.69 2.91 35.12
N ALA A 36 -11.66 3.68 34.62
CA ALA A 36 -11.40 4.77 33.68
C ALA A 36 -10.57 5.89 34.33
N GLN A 37 -10.80 6.16 35.62
CA GLN A 37 -10.05 7.15 36.38
C GLN A 37 -8.62 6.68 36.67
N ILE A 38 -8.42 5.41 37.05
CA ILE A 38 -7.08 4.82 37.23
C ILE A 38 -6.31 4.83 35.91
N PHE A 39 -6.95 4.49 34.79
CA PHE A 39 -6.31 4.55 33.47
C PHE A 39 -5.93 5.99 33.07
N ASN A 40 -6.79 6.97 33.35
CA ASN A 40 -6.49 8.38 33.09
C ASN A 40 -5.38 8.91 34.00
N GLU A 41 -5.32 8.51 35.27
CA GLU A 41 -4.23 8.84 36.18
C GLU A 41 -2.92 8.17 35.73
N GLU A 42 -2.94 6.94 35.26
CA GLU A 42 -1.75 6.24 34.78
C GLU A 42 -1.25 6.78 33.44
N VAL A 43 -2.16 7.20 32.55
CA VAL A 43 -1.82 7.96 31.33
C VAL A 43 -1.25 9.33 31.68
N ALA A 44 -1.80 10.04 32.67
CA ALA A 44 -1.28 11.33 33.12
C ALA A 44 0.09 11.20 33.81
N LEU A 45 0.29 10.16 34.62
CA LEU A 45 1.57 9.84 35.25
C LEU A 45 2.62 9.41 34.20
N ASN A 46 2.23 8.64 33.18
CA ASN A 46 3.11 8.31 32.06
C ASN A 46 3.42 9.54 31.20
N ALA A 47 2.47 10.43 30.96
CA ALA A 47 2.69 11.69 30.25
C ALA A 47 3.62 12.63 31.05
N GLN A 48 3.50 12.68 32.37
CA GLN A 48 4.42 13.42 33.25
C GLN A 48 5.79 12.73 33.35
N ALA A 49 5.86 11.40 33.32
CA ALA A 49 7.12 10.65 33.29
C ALA A 49 7.86 10.84 31.94
N LEU A 50 7.13 10.92 30.82
CA LEU A 50 7.66 11.30 29.50
C LEU A 50 8.14 12.76 29.50
N GLY A 51 7.38 13.68 30.12
CA GLY A 51 7.79 15.08 30.29
C GLY A 51 9.02 15.26 31.17
N ARG A 52 9.20 14.41 32.20
CA ARG A 52 10.39 14.42 33.09
C ARG A 52 11.60 13.68 32.51
N ARG A 53 11.41 12.80 31.51
CA ARG A 53 12.51 12.16 30.74
C ARG A 53 13.05 13.03 29.61
N ALA A 54 12.45 14.19 29.33
CA ALA A 54 12.99 15.18 28.39
C ALA A 54 14.17 16.00 28.95
N ILE A 55 14.82 15.55 30.03
CA ILE A 55 16.20 15.94 30.38
C ILE A 55 17.14 14.92 29.74
N GLY A 56 16.99 14.72 28.44
CA GLY A 56 17.94 13.97 27.61
C GLY A 56 18.92 14.95 27.00
N VAL A 57 20.21 14.62 27.00
CA VAL A 57 21.27 15.33 26.28
C VAL A 57 20.73 15.77 24.91
N LYS A 58 20.68 17.08 24.65
CA LYS A 58 20.29 17.58 23.32
C LYS A 58 21.24 16.99 22.29
N VAL A 59 20.80 15.96 21.57
CA VAL A 59 21.53 15.40 20.45
C VAL A 59 21.68 16.51 19.41
N SER A 60 22.88 16.71 18.88
CA SER A 60 23.06 17.73 17.85
C SER A 60 22.30 17.29 16.59
N PRO A 61 21.74 18.23 15.80
CA PRO A 61 21.04 17.89 14.54
C PRO A 61 21.88 17.02 13.58
N VAL A 62 23.20 17.16 13.64
CA VAL A 62 24.17 16.37 12.87
C VAL A 62 24.22 14.92 13.33
N ALA A 63 24.18 14.67 14.65
CA ALA A 63 24.16 13.32 15.21
C ALA A 63 22.83 12.60 14.94
N GLU A 64 21.71 13.32 14.94
CA GLU A 64 20.41 12.77 14.54
C GLU A 64 20.41 12.30 13.07
N LEU A 65 21.01 13.09 12.17
CA LEU A 65 21.13 12.73 10.75
C LEU A 65 22.04 11.52 10.54
N ALA A 66 23.14 11.40 11.30
CA ALA A 66 23.97 10.21 11.28
C ALA A 66 23.20 8.97 11.75
N GLN A 67 22.41 9.08 12.82
CA GLN A 67 21.56 7.99 13.28
C GLN A 67 20.50 7.59 12.25
N LEU A 68 19.87 8.56 11.58
CA LEU A 68 18.90 8.29 10.50
C LEU A 68 19.57 7.58 9.32
N TYR A 69 20.79 7.98 8.93
CA TYR A 69 21.54 7.29 7.89
C TYR A 69 21.78 5.81 8.23
N GLU A 70 22.18 5.53 9.47
CA GLU A 70 22.37 4.15 9.96
C GLU A 70 21.05 3.35 10.00
N GLN A 71 19.94 3.99 10.36
CA GLN A 71 18.61 3.36 10.33
C GLN A 71 18.15 3.02 8.92
N LEU A 72 18.38 3.92 7.96
CA LEU A 72 18.15 3.63 6.55
C LEU A 72 19.07 2.51 6.06
N GLY A 73 20.29 2.40 6.62
CA GLY A 73 21.32 1.47 6.18
C GLY A 73 21.80 1.81 4.76
N HIS A 74 22.88 1.20 4.29
CA HIS A 74 23.29 1.27 2.89
C HIS A 74 23.65 -0.14 2.39
N PRO A 75 23.14 -0.61 1.25
CA PRO A 75 23.37 -1.98 0.78
C PRO A 75 24.86 -2.29 0.57
N GLY A 76 25.59 -1.37 -0.06
CA GLY A 76 27.06 -1.43 -0.16
C GLY A 76 27.84 -1.04 1.11
N GLN A 77 27.18 -0.94 2.26
CA GLN A 77 27.75 -0.55 3.56
C GLN A 77 28.61 0.73 3.54
N ALA A 78 28.29 1.65 2.62
CA ALA A 78 29.01 2.90 2.53
C ALA A 78 28.69 3.78 3.74
N THR A 79 29.73 4.31 4.39
CA THR A 79 29.56 5.23 5.53
C THR A 79 28.98 6.57 5.07
N LEU A 80 28.36 7.29 5.99
CA LEU A 80 27.82 8.63 5.73
C LEU A 80 28.91 9.56 5.16
N GLU A 81 30.11 9.57 5.72
CA GLU A 81 31.22 10.43 5.28
C GLU A 81 31.63 10.14 3.84
N THR A 82 31.62 8.86 3.45
CA THR A 82 31.97 8.44 2.08
C THR A 82 30.95 8.98 1.08
N VAL A 83 29.66 8.87 1.40
CA VAL A 83 28.59 9.36 0.53
C VAL A 83 28.55 10.88 0.52
N VAL A 84 28.73 11.55 1.66
CA VAL A 84 28.86 13.01 1.78
C VAL A 84 29.96 13.54 0.88
N ARG A 85 31.17 12.95 0.93
CA ARG A 85 32.29 13.37 0.06
C ARG A 85 31.95 13.29 -1.42
N ARG A 86 31.28 12.20 -1.85
CA ARG A 86 30.86 12.03 -3.25
C ARG A 86 29.80 13.06 -3.65
N LEU A 87 28.78 13.27 -2.82
CA LEU A 87 27.72 14.23 -3.12
C LEU A 87 28.23 15.68 -3.13
N ARG A 88 29.15 16.05 -2.23
CA ARG A 88 29.83 17.36 -2.24
C ARG A 88 30.50 17.65 -3.57
N PHE A 89 31.26 16.69 -4.09
CA PHE A 89 31.93 16.84 -5.39
C PHE A 89 30.92 17.00 -6.53
N GLU A 90 29.85 16.21 -6.53
CA GLU A 90 28.85 16.23 -7.59
C GLU A 90 28.00 17.50 -7.55
N LEU A 91 27.66 18.04 -6.38
CA LEU A 91 26.87 19.28 -6.22
C LEU A 91 27.47 20.48 -6.99
N LEU A 92 28.81 20.57 -7.06
CA LEU A 92 29.50 21.61 -7.84
C LEU A 92 29.19 21.54 -9.33
N ARG A 93 28.85 20.35 -9.83
CA ARG A 93 28.51 20.07 -11.23
C ARG A 93 27.01 20.19 -11.51
N LYS A 94 26.20 20.56 -10.51
CA LYS A 94 24.73 20.70 -10.60
C LYS A 94 24.07 19.43 -11.17
N PRO A 95 24.15 18.30 -10.44
CA PRO A 95 23.67 17.01 -10.94
C PRO A 95 22.14 16.98 -10.97
N THR A 96 21.56 16.05 -11.73
CA THR A 96 20.12 15.79 -11.67
C THR A 96 19.74 15.12 -10.35
N VAL A 97 18.45 15.16 -10.00
CA VAL A 97 17.92 14.53 -8.78
C VAL A 97 18.15 13.02 -8.81
N GLU A 98 17.94 12.37 -9.96
CA GLU A 98 18.17 10.93 -10.13
C GLU A 98 19.62 10.55 -9.87
N LYS A 99 20.57 11.39 -10.31
CA LYS A 99 21.99 11.17 -10.05
C LYS A 99 22.30 11.24 -8.55
N LEU A 100 21.71 12.19 -7.83
CA LEU A 100 21.87 12.31 -6.38
C LEU A 100 21.30 11.08 -5.65
N VAL A 101 20.11 10.62 -6.05
CA VAL A 101 19.47 9.41 -5.51
C VAL A 101 20.34 8.17 -5.77
N SER A 102 20.84 8.01 -7.00
CA SER A 102 21.75 6.92 -7.37
C SER A 102 23.02 6.90 -6.51
N LEU A 103 23.64 8.07 -6.27
CA LEU A 103 24.84 8.17 -5.44
C LEU A 103 24.59 7.83 -3.96
N ALA A 104 23.36 7.97 -3.50
CA ALA A 104 22.92 7.55 -2.17
C ALA A 104 22.44 6.09 -2.12
N GLY A 105 22.79 5.26 -3.12
CA GLY A 105 22.39 3.86 -3.17
C GLY A 105 20.95 3.66 -3.61
N SER A 106 20.46 4.52 -4.51
CA SER A 106 19.11 4.47 -5.09
C SER A 106 17.98 4.59 -4.08
N ASP A 107 18.20 5.38 -3.01
CA ASP A 107 17.22 5.65 -1.95
C ASP A 107 17.02 7.16 -1.78
N PRO A 108 15.83 7.71 -2.10
CA PRO A 108 15.56 9.14 -1.96
C PRO A 108 15.56 9.63 -0.52
N ALA A 109 15.15 8.81 0.45
CA ALA A 109 15.22 9.18 1.87
C ALA A 109 16.68 9.27 2.34
N ARG A 110 17.55 8.38 1.85
CA ARG A 110 18.99 8.45 2.13
C ARG A 110 19.65 9.66 1.48
N ALA A 111 19.35 9.92 0.21
CA ALA A 111 19.82 11.13 -0.47
C ALA A 111 19.41 12.40 0.29
N PHE A 112 18.17 12.43 0.80
CA PHE A 112 17.66 13.52 1.61
C PHE A 112 18.46 13.71 2.91
N VAL A 113 18.71 12.63 3.67
CA VAL A 113 19.50 12.69 4.92
C VAL A 113 20.92 13.19 4.67
N VAL A 114 21.58 12.69 3.62
CA VAL A 114 22.95 13.11 3.27
C VAL A 114 23.00 14.59 2.87
N LEU A 115 22.04 15.06 2.07
CA LEU A 115 21.98 16.46 1.66
C LEU A 115 21.64 17.39 2.83
N GLN A 116 20.79 16.97 3.78
CA GLN A 116 20.53 17.69 5.02
C GLN A 116 21.81 17.80 5.88
N PHE A 117 22.59 16.73 5.94
CA PHE A 117 23.86 16.72 6.65
C PHE A 117 24.85 17.72 6.04
N ILE A 118 25.01 17.70 4.71
CA ILE A 118 25.86 18.66 3.98
C ILE A 118 25.42 20.10 4.24
N ALA A 119 24.11 20.38 4.13
CA ALA A 119 23.58 21.73 4.34
C ALA A 119 23.84 22.24 5.77
N ASN A 120 23.65 21.38 6.79
CA ASN A 120 23.86 21.74 8.19
C ASN A 120 25.34 21.94 8.52
N GLU A 121 26.24 21.10 8.00
CA GLU A 121 27.69 21.28 8.16
C GLU A 121 28.17 22.56 7.47
N ALA A 122 27.73 22.81 6.24
CA ALA A 122 28.08 24.01 5.48
C ALA A 122 27.60 25.28 6.18
N GLN A 123 26.37 25.27 6.71
CA GLN A 123 25.83 26.37 7.51
C GLN A 123 26.67 26.63 8.77
N THR A 124 27.03 25.58 9.51
CA THR A 124 27.84 25.69 10.73
C THR A 124 29.26 26.18 10.43
N SER A 125 29.80 25.84 9.25
CA SER A 125 31.14 26.22 8.80
C SER A 125 31.19 27.54 8.01
N GLY A 126 30.06 28.23 7.82
CA GLY A 126 29.98 29.47 7.07
C GLY A 126 30.19 29.33 5.55
N LEU A 127 30.03 28.13 4.99
CA LEU A 127 30.24 27.82 3.57
C LEU A 127 28.97 28.09 2.76
N THR A 128 28.70 29.37 2.48
CA THR A 128 27.43 29.84 1.89
C THR A 128 27.11 29.26 0.50
N VAL A 129 28.12 29.07 -0.35
CA VAL A 129 27.93 28.49 -1.69
C VAL A 129 27.51 27.02 -1.60
N GLU A 130 28.16 26.25 -0.74
CA GLU A 130 27.85 24.82 -0.54
C GLU A 130 26.48 24.65 0.09
N GLU A 131 26.16 25.45 1.12
CA GLU A 131 24.83 25.48 1.72
C GLU A 131 23.75 25.77 0.67
N GLY A 132 23.97 26.77 -0.18
CA GLY A 132 23.05 27.14 -1.26
C GLY A 132 22.81 26.00 -2.25
N LEU A 133 23.87 25.30 -2.68
CA LEU A 133 23.77 24.14 -3.57
C LEU A 133 23.02 22.98 -2.92
N ALA A 134 23.37 22.63 -1.68
CA ALA A 134 22.72 21.54 -0.94
C ALA A 134 21.24 21.83 -0.70
N ARG A 135 20.88 23.05 -0.28
CA ARG A 135 19.47 23.47 -0.11
C ARG A 135 18.70 23.51 -1.43
N GLY A 136 19.36 23.88 -2.53
CA GLY A 136 18.79 23.80 -3.87
C GLY A 136 18.44 22.37 -4.27
N ALA A 137 19.38 21.45 -4.11
CA ALA A 137 19.19 20.03 -4.35
C ALA A 137 18.10 19.42 -3.46
N LEU A 138 18.03 19.81 -2.17
CA LEU A 138 16.98 19.37 -1.25
C LEU A 138 15.58 19.78 -1.71
N ARG A 139 15.42 20.99 -2.26
CA ARG A 139 14.12 21.46 -2.78
C ARG A 139 13.69 20.63 -3.99
N ALA A 140 14.59 20.41 -4.95
CA ALA A 140 14.32 19.58 -6.12
C ALA A 140 13.98 18.14 -5.72
N LEU A 141 14.77 17.54 -4.82
CA LEU A 141 14.53 16.19 -4.33
C LEU A 141 13.16 16.06 -3.62
N LYS A 142 12.75 17.04 -2.82
CA LYS A 142 11.43 17.03 -2.18
C LYS A 142 10.29 17.20 -3.18
N GLN A 143 10.49 17.97 -4.24
CA GLN A 143 9.50 18.15 -5.29
C GLN A 143 9.20 16.82 -6.00
N ASP A 144 10.23 16.05 -6.31
CA ASP A 144 10.08 14.82 -7.09
C ASP A 144 9.77 13.59 -6.20
N PHE A 145 10.31 13.56 -4.97
CA PHE A 145 10.28 12.38 -4.10
C PHE A 145 9.68 12.62 -2.71
N GLY A 146 8.94 13.71 -2.47
CA GLY A 146 8.43 14.07 -1.14
C GLY A 146 7.76 12.92 -0.36
N GLY A 147 6.84 12.19 -1.00
CA GLY A 147 6.18 11.02 -0.37
C GLY A 147 7.14 9.86 -0.08
N HIS A 148 8.13 9.62 -0.95
CA HIS A 148 9.13 8.57 -0.77
C HIS A 148 10.09 8.90 0.39
N ILE A 149 10.50 10.17 0.48
CA ILE A 149 11.34 10.67 1.57
C ILE A 149 10.59 10.48 2.90
N GLN A 150 9.34 10.95 2.98
CA GLN A 150 8.53 10.83 4.18
C GLN A 150 8.35 9.37 4.60
N ALA A 151 7.93 8.50 3.67
CA ALA A 151 7.80 7.06 3.92
C ALA A 151 9.11 6.45 4.40
N GLY A 152 10.22 6.74 3.72
CA GLY A 152 11.52 6.16 4.04
C GLY A 152 11.99 6.51 5.45
N LEU A 153 11.78 7.76 5.88
CA LEU A 153 12.10 8.21 7.24
C LEU A 153 11.18 7.57 8.28
N ASN A 154 9.87 7.50 8.00
CA ASN A 154 8.89 6.95 8.94
C ASN A 154 9.13 5.46 9.23
N ILE A 155 9.54 4.69 8.21
CA ILE A 155 9.73 3.24 8.35
C ILE A 155 11.17 2.83 8.67
N ALA A 156 12.12 3.77 8.71
CA ALA A 156 13.54 3.49 8.87
C ALA A 156 13.84 2.70 10.16
N LEU A 157 13.30 3.16 11.28
CA LEU A 157 13.51 2.50 12.58
C LEU A 157 12.84 1.13 12.63
N ALA A 158 11.57 1.03 12.22
CA ALA A 158 10.84 -0.23 12.22
C ALA A 158 11.53 -1.31 11.37
N LEU A 159 12.05 -0.93 10.19
CA LEU A 159 12.81 -1.86 9.35
C LEU A 159 14.18 -2.22 9.95
N LYS A 160 14.86 -1.29 10.63
CA LYS A 160 16.12 -1.56 11.35
C LYS A 160 15.92 -2.58 12.48
N GLU A 161 14.84 -2.44 13.23
CA GLU A 161 14.52 -3.34 14.34
C GLU A 161 14.10 -4.73 13.84
N ALA A 162 13.44 -4.80 12.68
CA ALA A 162 12.94 -6.04 12.11
C ALA A 162 13.98 -6.81 11.26
N SER A 163 14.99 -6.14 10.70
CA SER A 163 16.07 -6.79 9.94
C SER A 163 17.44 -6.13 10.15
N ALA A 164 18.44 -6.97 10.44
CA ALA A 164 19.83 -6.54 10.52
C ALA A 164 20.48 -6.31 9.15
N ASP A 165 19.94 -6.89 8.08
CA ASP A 165 20.52 -6.81 6.74
C ASP A 165 20.18 -5.47 6.06
N PRO A 166 21.19 -4.63 5.73
CA PRO A 166 20.95 -3.38 4.99
C PRO A 166 20.35 -3.58 3.60
N GLN A 167 20.64 -4.70 2.92
CA GLN A 167 20.10 -4.97 1.58
C GLN A 167 18.61 -5.32 1.65
N GLU A 168 18.21 -6.25 2.52
CA GLU A 168 16.80 -6.56 2.76
C GLU A 168 15.99 -5.32 3.16
N ARG A 169 16.54 -4.46 4.04
CA ARG A 169 15.91 -3.18 4.40
C ARG A 169 15.71 -2.26 3.19
N GLN A 170 16.70 -2.17 2.30
CA GLN A 170 16.60 -1.38 1.07
C GLN A 170 15.51 -1.92 0.15
N ASP A 171 15.48 -3.23 -0.08
CA ASP A 171 14.55 -3.85 -1.02
C ASP A 171 13.10 -3.74 -0.53
N VAL A 172 12.88 -3.95 0.79
CA VAL A 172 11.56 -3.75 1.41
C VAL A 172 11.15 -2.27 1.36
N ARG A 173 12.08 -1.31 1.54
CA ARG A 173 11.77 0.12 1.40
C ARG A 173 11.39 0.49 -0.03
N ALA A 174 12.08 -0.05 -1.04
CA ALA A 174 11.76 0.13 -2.45
C ALA A 174 10.38 -0.45 -2.81
N LEU A 175 10.06 -1.64 -2.27
CA LEU A 175 8.73 -2.22 -2.36
C LEU A 175 7.67 -1.32 -1.70
N TYR A 176 7.96 -0.79 -0.51
CA TYR A 176 7.05 0.12 0.19
C TYR A 176 6.73 1.35 -0.66
N TYR A 177 7.75 1.95 -1.29
CA TYR A 177 7.55 3.06 -2.21
C TYR A 177 6.63 2.71 -3.37
N ALA A 178 6.91 1.61 -4.08
CA ALA A 178 6.13 1.20 -5.23
C ALA A 178 4.67 0.85 -4.86
N SER A 179 4.47 0.07 -3.79
CA SER A 179 3.18 -0.51 -3.44
C SER A 179 2.33 0.36 -2.52
N VAL A 180 2.92 1.19 -1.67
CA VAL A 180 2.20 2.05 -0.71
C VAL A 180 2.17 3.50 -1.16
N VAL A 181 3.31 4.08 -1.52
CA VAL A 181 3.37 5.52 -1.86
C VAL A 181 2.79 5.76 -3.26
N VAL A 182 3.24 4.99 -4.25
CA VAL A 182 2.88 5.20 -5.66
C VAL A 182 1.55 4.53 -6.02
N ARG A 183 1.42 3.22 -5.80
CA ARG A 183 0.27 2.44 -6.31
C ARG A 183 -0.85 2.19 -5.30
N GLN A 184 -0.55 2.21 -4.00
CA GLN A 184 -1.50 1.87 -2.93
C GLN A 184 -2.22 0.53 -3.19
N SER A 185 -1.46 -0.47 -3.64
CA SER A 185 -1.95 -1.74 -4.15
C SER A 185 -1.45 -2.92 -3.32
N LEU A 186 -2.40 -3.62 -2.70
CA LEU A 186 -2.11 -4.86 -1.98
C LEU A 186 -1.62 -5.95 -2.94
N ALA A 187 -2.25 -6.10 -4.11
CA ALA A 187 -1.82 -7.11 -5.09
C ALA A 187 -0.35 -6.92 -5.52
N LEU A 188 0.07 -5.69 -5.81
CA LEU A 188 1.47 -5.40 -6.14
C LEU A 188 2.41 -5.74 -4.97
N MET A 189 1.98 -5.43 -3.74
CA MET A 189 2.74 -5.76 -2.53
C MET A 189 2.94 -7.28 -2.41
N LEU A 190 1.86 -8.06 -2.48
CA LEU A 190 1.91 -9.53 -2.38
C LEU A 190 2.69 -10.16 -3.52
N GLN A 191 2.51 -9.67 -4.74
CA GLN A 191 3.23 -10.14 -5.92
C GLN A 191 4.75 -9.99 -5.72
N THR A 192 5.18 -8.81 -5.30
CA THR A 192 6.61 -8.50 -5.13
C THR A 192 7.19 -9.24 -3.93
N LEU A 193 6.47 -9.34 -2.81
CA LEU A 193 6.89 -10.15 -1.67
C LEU A 193 7.08 -11.62 -2.07
N LEU A 194 6.15 -12.18 -2.84
CA LEU A 194 6.26 -13.57 -3.30
C LEU A 194 7.44 -13.78 -4.26
N LYS A 195 7.81 -12.76 -5.07
CA LYS A 195 9.03 -12.81 -5.90
C LYS A 195 10.31 -12.72 -5.06
N MET A 196 10.33 -11.87 -4.03
CA MET A 196 11.50 -11.64 -3.20
C MET A 196 11.80 -12.80 -2.24
N TYR A 197 10.75 -13.37 -1.63
CA TYR A 197 10.89 -14.35 -0.54
C TYR A 197 10.49 -15.78 -0.95
N GLY A 198 9.89 -15.97 -2.12
CA GLY A 198 9.29 -17.25 -2.50
C GLY A 198 8.16 -17.65 -1.55
N LEU A 199 7.65 -18.89 -1.66
CA LEU A 199 6.56 -19.36 -0.79
C LEU A 199 6.99 -19.65 0.65
N THR A 200 8.24 -20.08 0.84
CA THR A 200 8.76 -20.51 2.14
C THR A 200 8.95 -19.32 3.07
N ASP A 201 9.65 -18.28 2.61
CA ASP A 201 9.96 -17.11 3.41
C ASP A 201 8.93 -15.98 3.24
N PHE A 202 7.85 -16.21 2.46
CA PHE A 202 6.77 -15.24 2.28
C PHE A 202 6.26 -14.64 3.61
N PRO A 203 6.01 -15.41 4.68
CA PRO A 203 5.54 -14.85 5.95
C PRO A 203 6.53 -13.83 6.54
N LYS A 204 7.84 -14.05 6.41
CA LYS A 204 8.87 -13.10 6.86
C LYS A 204 8.74 -11.76 6.15
N GLY A 205 8.56 -11.79 4.82
CA GLY A 205 8.35 -10.57 4.03
C GLY A 205 7.06 -9.83 4.39
N VAL A 206 5.98 -10.57 4.68
CA VAL A 206 4.71 -10.03 5.18
C VAL A 206 4.89 -9.35 6.54
N ASP A 207 5.63 -9.97 7.46
CA ASP A 207 5.92 -9.40 8.77
C ASP A 207 6.74 -8.10 8.65
N LEU A 208 7.77 -8.08 7.79
CA LEU A 208 8.56 -6.88 7.51
C LEU A 208 7.71 -5.73 6.96
N MET A 209 6.84 -6.00 5.99
CA MET A 209 5.91 -4.99 5.47
C MET A 209 4.87 -4.54 6.50
N THR A 210 4.44 -5.44 7.37
CA THR A 210 3.54 -5.12 8.49
C THR A 210 4.22 -4.14 9.47
N GLN A 211 5.48 -4.39 9.83
CA GLN A 211 6.25 -3.47 10.68
C GLN A 211 6.44 -2.11 10.01
N ALA A 212 6.74 -2.09 8.71
CA ALA A 212 6.85 -0.84 7.95
C ALA A 212 5.53 -0.04 7.94
N LEU A 213 4.39 -0.68 7.70
CA LEU A 213 3.07 -0.02 7.74
C LEU A 213 2.77 0.54 9.14
N ASN A 214 3.05 -0.22 10.19
CA ASN A 214 2.88 0.25 11.57
C ASN A 214 3.78 1.46 11.89
N GLY A 215 5.03 1.42 11.44
CA GLY A 215 5.97 2.55 11.57
C GLY A 215 5.45 3.82 10.89
N ASP A 216 4.91 3.71 9.67
CA ASP A 216 4.33 4.86 8.97
C ASP A 216 3.05 5.37 9.64
N ILE A 217 2.17 4.48 10.09
CA ILE A 217 0.94 4.86 10.82
C ILE A 217 1.28 5.59 12.13
N ALA A 218 2.31 5.14 12.85
CA ALA A 218 2.74 5.72 14.12
C ALA A 218 3.48 7.06 13.96
N ALA A 219 3.92 7.40 12.75
CA ALA A 219 4.62 8.65 12.49
C ALA A 219 3.69 9.87 12.65
N HIS A 220 4.28 11.01 13.03
CA HIS A 220 3.53 12.26 13.20
C HIS A 220 2.90 12.75 11.89
N THR A 221 3.63 12.59 10.77
CA THR A 221 3.16 12.89 9.43
C THR A 221 3.28 11.63 8.59
N GLN A 222 2.14 10.99 8.29
CA GLN A 222 2.10 9.77 7.48
C GLN A 222 2.47 10.06 6.02
N SER A 223 3.03 9.05 5.32
CA SER A 223 3.42 9.21 3.92
C SER A 223 2.24 9.28 2.94
N VAL A 224 1.12 8.66 3.31
CA VAL A 224 -0.16 8.65 2.60
C VAL A 224 -1.32 8.70 3.62
N PRO A 225 -2.58 8.95 3.22
CA PRO A 225 -3.69 9.02 4.17
C PRO A 225 -3.82 7.75 5.05
N THR A 226 -3.95 7.95 6.37
CA THR A 226 -3.92 6.88 7.37
C THR A 226 -4.95 5.77 7.12
N GLU A 227 -6.14 6.11 6.63
CA GLU A 227 -7.18 5.12 6.29
C GLU A 227 -6.72 4.14 5.20
N LYS A 228 -5.91 4.60 4.24
CA LYS A 228 -5.33 3.73 3.21
C LYS A 228 -4.26 2.81 3.77
N LEU A 229 -3.40 3.31 4.67
CA LEU A 229 -2.41 2.49 5.38
C LEU A 229 -3.09 1.38 6.18
N ARG A 230 -4.16 1.70 6.91
CA ARG A 230 -4.95 0.71 7.67
C ARG A 230 -5.63 -0.31 6.77
N LEU A 231 -6.13 0.10 5.61
CA LEU A 231 -6.71 -0.83 4.64
C LEU A 231 -5.67 -1.82 4.10
N LEU A 232 -4.49 -1.33 3.72
CA LEU A 232 -3.38 -2.19 3.28
C LEU A 232 -2.94 -3.15 4.39
N LEU A 233 -2.78 -2.64 5.62
CA LEU A 233 -2.42 -3.45 6.79
C LEU A 233 -3.46 -4.55 7.06
N LYS A 234 -4.76 -4.21 7.02
CA LYS A 234 -5.84 -5.18 7.18
C LYS A 234 -5.82 -6.26 6.10
N GLY A 235 -5.63 -5.86 4.83
CA GLY A 235 -5.54 -6.79 3.72
C GLY A 235 -4.30 -7.69 3.80
N LEU A 236 -3.17 -7.14 4.26
CA LEU A 236 -1.94 -7.89 4.50
C LEU A 236 -2.12 -8.94 5.62
N ALA A 237 -2.80 -8.59 6.71
CA ALA A 237 -3.15 -9.55 7.77
C ALA A 237 -4.09 -10.68 7.29
N GLN A 238 -4.86 -10.45 6.23
CA GLN A 238 -5.79 -11.42 5.64
C GLN A 238 -5.15 -12.33 4.59
N CYS A 239 -3.82 -12.32 4.43
CA CYS A 239 -3.10 -13.09 3.41
C CYS A 239 -3.16 -14.62 3.54
N ARG A 240 -3.95 -15.17 4.48
CA ARG A 240 -4.33 -16.59 4.47
C ARG A 240 -4.99 -17.00 3.15
N GLU A 241 -5.68 -16.08 2.49
CA GLU A 241 -6.32 -16.31 1.20
C GLU A 241 -5.31 -16.64 0.09
N LEU A 242 -4.05 -16.20 0.20
CA LEU A 242 -3.02 -16.48 -0.81
C LEU A 242 -2.73 -17.98 -0.96
N ARG A 243 -2.72 -18.73 0.15
CA ARG A 243 -2.57 -20.20 0.12
C ARG A 243 -3.78 -20.88 -0.52
N SER A 244 -4.98 -20.38 -0.26
CA SER A 244 -6.21 -20.91 -0.87
C SER A 244 -6.23 -20.67 -2.37
N VAL A 245 -5.89 -19.46 -2.82
CA VAL A 245 -5.82 -19.13 -4.26
C VAL A 245 -4.72 -19.93 -4.95
N LEU A 246 -3.58 -20.15 -4.31
CA LEU A 246 -2.54 -21.04 -4.84
C LEU A 246 -3.07 -22.47 -5.05
N GLY A 247 -3.85 -23.00 -4.09
CA GLY A 247 -4.51 -24.29 -4.24
C GLY A 247 -5.50 -24.32 -5.41
N ASN A 248 -6.25 -23.23 -5.63
CA ASN A 248 -7.14 -23.09 -6.79
C ASN A 248 -6.34 -23.05 -8.11
N CYS A 249 -5.19 -22.39 -8.13
CA CYS A 249 -4.29 -22.36 -9.29
C CYS A 249 -3.81 -23.78 -9.64
N ASP A 250 -3.32 -24.55 -8.66
CA ASP A 250 -2.91 -25.94 -8.86
C ASP A 250 -4.07 -26.82 -9.35
N ALA A 251 -5.26 -26.67 -8.77
CA ALA A 251 -6.45 -27.40 -9.20
C ALA A 251 -6.89 -27.05 -10.64
N LEU A 252 -6.80 -25.78 -11.03
CA LEU A 252 -7.09 -25.32 -12.39
C LEU A 252 -6.08 -25.92 -13.39
N ILE A 253 -4.78 -25.83 -13.08
CA ILE A 253 -3.70 -26.34 -13.94
C ILE A 253 -3.86 -27.85 -14.17
N ARG A 254 -4.16 -28.62 -13.12
CA ARG A 254 -4.42 -30.06 -13.24
C ARG A 254 -5.67 -30.38 -14.06
N ARG A 255 -6.73 -29.58 -13.91
CA ARG A 255 -8.00 -29.79 -14.63
C ARG A 255 -7.88 -29.49 -16.12
N LEU A 256 -7.08 -28.48 -16.47
CA LEU A 256 -6.79 -28.11 -17.85
C LEU A 256 -5.61 -28.88 -18.45
N ASN A 257 -4.91 -29.69 -17.65
CA ASN A 257 -3.76 -30.52 -18.04
C ASN A 257 -2.66 -29.69 -18.73
N VAL A 258 -2.25 -28.60 -18.07
CA VAL A 258 -1.24 -27.66 -18.55
C VAL A 258 0.05 -27.84 -17.75
N ASP A 259 1.19 -27.73 -18.41
CA ASP A 259 2.50 -27.75 -17.76
C ASP A 259 2.90 -26.31 -17.36
N LEU A 260 2.32 -25.84 -16.26
CA LEU A 260 2.58 -24.51 -15.68
C LEU A 260 2.74 -24.64 -14.16
N ASP A 261 3.63 -23.84 -13.58
CA ASP A 261 3.75 -23.77 -12.12
C ASP A 261 2.62 -22.93 -11.50
N ALA A 262 2.06 -23.41 -10.38
CA ALA A 262 0.95 -22.74 -9.72
C ALA A 262 1.34 -21.36 -9.14
N VAL A 263 2.60 -21.17 -8.74
CA VAL A 263 3.12 -19.88 -8.28
C VAL A 263 3.18 -18.89 -9.44
N ASP A 264 3.59 -19.33 -10.62
CA ASP A 264 3.62 -18.48 -11.81
C ASP A 264 2.22 -17.99 -12.19
N LEU A 265 1.21 -18.87 -12.12
CA LEU A 265 -0.18 -18.48 -12.35
C LEU A 265 -0.70 -17.49 -11.28
N LEU A 266 -0.39 -17.74 -10.01
CA LEU A 266 -0.72 -16.81 -8.92
C LEU A 266 -0.06 -15.45 -9.12
N GLN A 267 1.21 -15.42 -9.54
CA GLN A 267 1.95 -14.21 -9.86
C GLN A 267 1.28 -13.42 -10.98
N ARG A 268 0.78 -14.09 -12.02
CA ARG A 268 -0.01 -13.46 -13.10
C ARG A 268 -1.33 -12.89 -12.59
N PHE A 269 -2.08 -13.65 -11.79
CA PHE A 269 -3.34 -13.19 -11.19
C PHE A 269 -3.18 -11.95 -10.30
N LEU A 270 -2.14 -11.91 -9.48
CA LEU A 270 -1.78 -10.71 -8.71
C LEU A 270 -1.41 -9.54 -9.63
N GLY A 271 -0.72 -9.83 -10.75
CA GLY A 271 -0.48 -8.86 -11.82
C GLY A 271 -1.79 -8.24 -12.33
N TYR A 272 -2.76 -9.06 -12.72
CA TYR A 272 -4.06 -8.59 -13.22
C TYR A 272 -4.84 -7.77 -12.20
N ALA A 273 -4.78 -8.16 -10.93
CA ALA A 273 -5.40 -7.39 -9.85
C ALA A 273 -4.72 -6.03 -9.64
N SER A 274 -3.44 -5.90 -9.98
CA SER A 274 -2.65 -4.67 -9.80
C SER A 274 -2.65 -3.73 -11.00
N THR A 275 -2.65 -4.23 -12.24
CA THR A 275 -2.51 -3.42 -13.47
C THR A 275 -3.66 -3.60 -14.46
N GLY A 276 -4.58 -4.52 -14.20
CA GLY A 276 -5.53 -4.99 -15.19
C GLY A 276 -4.93 -5.99 -16.16
N ILE A 277 -5.76 -6.46 -17.10
CA ILE A 277 -5.43 -7.41 -18.16
C ILE A 277 -5.96 -6.87 -19.49
N ASP A 278 -5.17 -7.02 -20.55
CA ASP A 278 -5.56 -6.64 -21.91
C ASP A 278 -5.95 -7.86 -22.77
N ALA A 279 -6.49 -7.59 -23.96
CA ALA A 279 -6.95 -8.64 -24.86
C ALA A 279 -5.80 -9.54 -25.36
N ALA A 280 -4.61 -8.98 -25.55
CA ALA A 280 -3.46 -9.74 -26.04
C ALA A 280 -3.03 -10.80 -25.01
N GLU A 281 -2.99 -10.44 -23.72
CA GLU A 281 -2.70 -11.37 -22.63
C GLU A 281 -3.80 -12.42 -22.49
N VAL A 282 -5.09 -12.05 -22.61
CA VAL A 282 -6.19 -13.03 -22.61
C VAL A 282 -6.01 -14.06 -23.74
N GLN A 283 -5.68 -13.62 -24.96
CA GLN A 283 -5.45 -14.51 -26.10
C GLN A 283 -4.20 -15.40 -25.90
N SER A 284 -3.15 -14.85 -25.28
CA SER A 284 -1.94 -15.59 -24.89
C SER A 284 -2.27 -16.72 -23.90
N LEU A 285 -2.97 -16.39 -22.81
CA LEU A 285 -3.44 -17.38 -21.83
C LEU A 285 -4.31 -18.46 -22.47
N ALA A 286 -5.23 -18.09 -23.36
CA ALA A 286 -6.06 -19.07 -24.03
C ALA A 286 -5.23 -20.06 -24.85
N SER A 287 -4.18 -19.57 -25.52
CA SER A 287 -3.29 -20.39 -26.33
C SER A 287 -2.40 -21.29 -25.46
N GLU A 288 -1.91 -20.78 -24.34
CA GLU A 288 -1.11 -21.52 -23.36
C GLU A 288 -1.93 -22.64 -22.69
N PHE A 289 -3.18 -22.36 -22.29
CA PHE A 289 -4.03 -23.30 -21.57
C PHE A 289 -4.91 -24.17 -22.47
N GLY A 290 -5.17 -23.77 -23.71
CA GLY A 290 -6.08 -24.46 -24.64
C GLY A 290 -5.39 -25.01 -25.90
N GLY A 291 -4.09 -24.78 -26.07
CA GLY A 291 -3.32 -25.24 -27.21
C GLY A 291 -3.80 -24.61 -28.53
N THR A 292 -3.98 -25.41 -29.57
CA THR A 292 -4.39 -24.94 -30.91
C THR A 292 -5.88 -25.07 -31.19
N LEU A 293 -6.62 -25.86 -30.39
CA LEU A 293 -8.03 -26.14 -30.62
C LEU A 293 -8.91 -25.01 -30.05
N LEU A 294 -9.68 -24.34 -30.91
CA LEU A 294 -10.52 -23.20 -30.49
C LEU A 294 -11.49 -23.56 -29.35
N ALA A 295 -12.15 -24.72 -29.44
CA ALA A 295 -13.07 -25.18 -28.38
C ALA A 295 -12.36 -25.37 -27.02
N ALA A 296 -11.10 -25.84 -27.03
CA ALA A 296 -10.30 -25.96 -25.83
C ALA A 296 -9.89 -24.58 -25.29
N ARG A 297 -9.48 -23.65 -26.17
CA ARG A 297 -9.19 -22.25 -25.81
C ARG A 297 -10.38 -21.55 -25.16
N LEU A 298 -11.58 -21.67 -25.73
CA LEU A 298 -12.80 -21.08 -25.18
C LEU A 298 -13.16 -21.69 -23.81
N ARG A 299 -12.99 -23.01 -23.65
CA ARG A 299 -13.18 -23.69 -22.35
C ARG A 299 -12.20 -23.15 -21.31
N SER A 300 -10.91 -23.08 -21.64
CA SER A 300 -9.87 -22.58 -20.74
C SER A 300 -10.11 -21.13 -20.35
N LEU A 301 -10.53 -20.27 -21.29
CA LEU A 301 -10.88 -18.88 -20.99
C LEU A 301 -12.07 -18.76 -20.03
N ASN A 302 -13.08 -19.60 -20.18
CA ASN A 302 -14.23 -19.59 -19.26
C ASN A 302 -13.82 -20.00 -17.84
N GLU A 303 -12.95 -20.99 -17.70
CA GLU A 303 -12.43 -21.40 -16.39
C GLU A 303 -11.51 -20.35 -15.77
N LEU A 304 -10.58 -19.79 -16.55
CA LEU A 304 -9.71 -18.69 -16.12
C LEU A 304 -10.52 -17.47 -15.67
N ALA A 305 -11.56 -17.09 -16.43
CA ALA A 305 -12.44 -15.98 -16.07
C ALA A 305 -13.19 -16.24 -14.75
N ALA A 306 -13.55 -17.49 -14.47
CA ALA A 306 -14.18 -17.87 -13.20
C ALA A 306 -13.18 -17.75 -12.04
N GLU A 307 -11.94 -18.19 -12.21
CA GLU A 307 -10.90 -18.03 -11.18
C GLU A 307 -10.53 -16.57 -10.96
N VAL A 308 -10.38 -15.76 -12.01
CA VAL A 308 -10.15 -14.31 -11.87
C VAL A 308 -11.30 -13.64 -11.11
N LYS A 309 -12.55 -14.05 -11.36
CA LYS A 309 -13.71 -13.56 -10.61
C LYS A 309 -13.72 -14.02 -9.15
N SER A 310 -13.11 -15.17 -8.82
CA SER A 310 -13.08 -15.72 -7.47
C SER A 310 -12.00 -15.09 -6.58
N LEU A 311 -11.04 -14.36 -7.18
CA LEU A 311 -9.97 -13.68 -6.45
C LEU A 311 -10.51 -12.74 -5.36
N PRO A 312 -9.83 -12.65 -4.20
CA PRO A 312 -10.21 -11.75 -3.12
C PRO A 312 -10.44 -10.31 -3.56
N LYS A 313 -11.57 -9.74 -3.13
CA LYS A 313 -11.94 -8.35 -3.46
C LYS A 313 -10.89 -7.34 -3.00
N ALA A 314 -10.18 -7.62 -1.90
CA ALA A 314 -9.17 -6.74 -1.34
C ALA A 314 -7.89 -6.61 -2.20
N TRP A 315 -7.67 -7.54 -3.15
CA TRP A 315 -6.49 -7.49 -4.02
C TRP A 315 -6.68 -6.53 -5.18
N TRP A 316 -7.92 -6.31 -5.60
CA TRP A 316 -8.27 -5.41 -6.67
C TRP A 316 -8.12 -3.95 -6.23
N LEU A 317 -7.63 -3.10 -7.14
CA LEU A 317 -7.56 -1.65 -6.92
C LEU A 317 -8.93 -1.06 -6.54
N ASP A 318 -9.98 -1.50 -7.24
CA ASP A 318 -11.37 -1.16 -6.97
C ASP A 318 -12.31 -2.25 -7.52
N ALA A 319 -13.61 -2.12 -7.21
CA ALA A 319 -14.63 -3.05 -7.68
C ALA A 319 -14.78 -3.07 -9.21
N GLN A 320 -14.47 -1.96 -9.89
CA GLN A 320 -14.56 -1.85 -11.35
C GLN A 320 -13.43 -2.60 -12.05
N SER A 321 -12.27 -2.70 -11.42
CA SER A 321 -11.08 -3.36 -11.94
C SER A 321 -11.31 -4.86 -12.11
N GLN A 322 -11.93 -5.52 -11.12
CA GLN A 322 -12.32 -6.93 -11.24
C GLN A 322 -13.32 -7.15 -12.38
N ALA A 323 -14.37 -6.32 -12.43
CA ALA A 323 -15.39 -6.42 -13.47
C ALA A 323 -14.80 -6.23 -14.87
N SER A 324 -13.87 -5.28 -15.01
CA SER A 324 -13.17 -4.99 -16.26
C SER A 324 -12.25 -6.14 -16.68
N ALA A 325 -11.51 -6.73 -15.73
CA ALA A 325 -10.70 -7.91 -16.00
C ALA A 325 -11.56 -9.07 -16.51
N VAL A 326 -12.64 -9.42 -15.81
CA VAL A 326 -13.57 -10.49 -16.23
C VAL A 326 -14.22 -10.16 -17.58
N LYS A 327 -14.50 -8.88 -17.86
CA LYS A 327 -15.05 -8.44 -19.15
C LYS A 327 -14.07 -8.68 -20.29
N ALA A 328 -12.77 -8.43 -20.10
CA ALA A 328 -11.76 -8.68 -21.12
C ALA A 328 -11.76 -10.15 -21.59
N PHE A 329 -11.88 -11.11 -20.67
CA PHE A 329 -12.04 -12.53 -21.02
C PHE A 329 -13.29 -12.77 -21.86
N LYS A 330 -14.43 -12.17 -21.47
CA LYS A 330 -15.70 -12.34 -22.19
C LYS A 330 -15.69 -11.73 -23.58
N ASP A 331 -15.07 -10.57 -23.75
CA ASP A 331 -15.00 -9.90 -25.05
C ASP A 331 -14.23 -10.77 -26.06
N VAL A 332 -13.09 -11.34 -25.66
CA VAL A 332 -12.30 -12.27 -26.52
C VAL A 332 -13.09 -13.54 -26.83
N MET A 333 -13.79 -14.13 -25.85
CA MET A 333 -14.65 -15.30 -26.11
C MET A 333 -15.77 -14.99 -27.12
N VAL A 334 -16.37 -13.81 -27.04
CA VAL A 334 -17.43 -13.39 -27.98
C VAL A 334 -16.87 -13.15 -29.37
N GLU A 335 -15.70 -12.53 -29.49
CA GLU A 335 -15.00 -12.30 -30.76
C GLU A 335 -14.70 -13.63 -31.47
N TRP A 336 -14.06 -14.57 -30.78
CA TRP A 336 -13.74 -15.87 -31.37
C TRP A 336 -14.97 -16.72 -31.69
N ALA A 337 -16.02 -16.67 -30.87
CA ALA A 337 -17.28 -17.34 -31.18
C ALA A 337 -17.99 -16.73 -32.40
N ARG A 338 -17.77 -15.43 -32.71
CA ARG A 338 -18.26 -14.81 -33.96
C ARG A 338 -17.43 -15.27 -35.15
N GLU A 339 -16.10 -15.30 -35.02
CA GLU A 339 -15.21 -15.79 -36.06
C GLU A 339 -15.54 -17.24 -36.44
N GLU A 340 -15.74 -18.13 -35.46
CA GLU A 340 -16.11 -19.53 -35.71
C GLU A 340 -17.41 -19.65 -36.51
N ARG A 341 -18.46 -18.91 -36.13
CA ARG A 341 -19.74 -18.90 -36.85
C ARG A 341 -19.60 -18.34 -38.26
N GLY A 342 -18.80 -17.28 -38.45
CA GLY A 342 -18.53 -16.70 -39.76
C GLY A 342 -17.80 -17.67 -40.71
N HIS A 343 -16.83 -18.43 -40.18
CA HIS A 343 -16.13 -19.47 -40.95
C HIS A 343 -17.04 -20.69 -41.25
N GLN A 344 -17.94 -21.06 -40.33
CA GLN A 344 -18.90 -22.16 -40.55
C GLN A 344 -19.99 -21.82 -41.57
N THR A 345 -20.31 -20.54 -41.78
CA THR A 345 -21.25 -20.09 -42.83
C THR A 345 -20.65 -20.00 -44.24
N LEU A 346 -19.34 -20.21 -44.40
CA LEU A 346 -18.60 -20.12 -45.68
C LEU A 346 -18.21 -21.46 -46.35
N PRO A 347 -18.95 -22.58 -46.19
CA PRO A 347 -18.92 -23.66 -47.18
C PRO A 347 -20.32 -23.91 -47.75
N GLY A 348 -20.64 -23.32 -48.91
CA GLY A 348 -21.69 -23.88 -49.78
C GLY A 348 -22.73 -22.96 -50.44
N GLU A 349 -22.57 -21.64 -50.55
CA GLU A 349 -23.42 -20.86 -51.47
C GLU A 349 -22.81 -20.77 -52.89
N THR A 350 -22.62 -21.92 -53.54
CA THR A 350 -22.75 -21.97 -55.00
C THR A 350 -24.22 -22.16 -55.33
N ARG A 351 -24.97 -21.05 -55.36
CA ARG A 351 -26.26 -21.01 -56.07
C ARG A 351 -25.97 -21.13 -57.56
N THR A 352 -26.04 -22.35 -58.09
CA THR A 352 -26.29 -22.57 -59.51
C THR A 352 -27.72 -22.13 -59.81
N TYR A 353 -27.87 -20.95 -60.40
CA TYR A 353 -29.10 -20.58 -61.09
C TYR A 353 -29.15 -21.36 -62.40
N GLY A 354 -30.14 -22.26 -62.50
CA GLY A 354 -30.60 -22.85 -63.77
C GLY A 354 -31.74 -22.06 -64.35
#